data_AF-A0A955PNQ1-F1
#
_entry.id   AF-A0A955PNQ1-F1
#
_cell.length_a   1.000
_cell.length_b   1.000
_cell.length_c   1.000
_cell.angle_alpha   90.00
_cell.angle_beta   90.00
_cell.angle_gamma   90.00
#
_symmetry.space_group_name_H-M   'P 1'
#
loop_
_entity.id
_entity.type
_entity.pdbx_description
1 polymer ?
#
loop_
_entity_poly.entity_id
_entity_poly.type
_entity_poly.pdbx_seq_one_letter_code
_entity_poly.pdbx_strand_id
1 'polypeptide(L)'
;PFDFEAPDVESQSDFETIHYTVEGDDVYFVSNQTDQPQKARFAFRAAGRQPELWDPVTGEISKAGAFEQTDSRTILPIEFDPYGASLVFFRQPIPTSQQGSDGSNFPTLQTVEEIDGPWQVAFDPAWGGPASIEFETLTDWTQRPEEGIRYYSGSATYTKRFTLHVEKDKMYWLQLNEVKDVGIASIDLNGKEVGTAWIKPFRVEITDAVADGENQLEIAVVNSWQNRLIGDRGKDPSERFTQTNIRIKDEWNLRPSGLLGPVEIKSD
;
A
#
# COMPACT_ATOMS: atom_id res chain seq x y z
N PRO A 1 -19.97 -29.07 9.91
CA PRO A 1 -19.01 -28.51 8.93
C PRO A 1 -18.51 -27.16 9.40
N PHE A 2 -17.21 -26.89 9.29
CA PHE A 2 -16.66 -25.57 9.60
C PHE A 2 -17.21 -24.53 8.62
N ASP A 3 -17.36 -23.32 9.13
CA ASP A 3 -17.91 -22.18 8.40
C ASP A 3 -16.92 -21.58 7.39
N PHE A 4 -15.64 -21.65 7.74
CA PHE A 4 -14.49 -21.22 6.94
C PHE A 4 -13.33 -22.20 7.17
N GLU A 5 -12.58 -22.51 6.11
CA GLU A 5 -11.35 -23.30 6.17
C GLU A 5 -10.33 -22.75 5.16
N ALA A 6 -9.05 -22.72 5.54
CA ALA A 6 -7.94 -22.47 4.63
C ALA A 6 -7.09 -23.77 4.51
N PRO A 7 -7.45 -24.74 3.66
CA PRO A 7 -6.83 -26.07 3.67
C PRO A 7 -5.35 -26.10 3.33
N ASP A 8 -4.87 -25.11 2.57
CA ASP A 8 -3.52 -25.13 1.98
C ASP A 8 -2.51 -24.26 2.73
N VAL A 9 -2.87 -23.69 3.90
CA VAL A 9 -1.98 -22.83 4.67
C VAL A 9 -1.22 -23.62 5.72
N GLU A 10 0.08 -23.33 5.88
CA GLU A 10 0.92 -23.97 6.89
C GLU A 10 0.45 -23.66 8.32
N SER A 11 -0.04 -22.44 8.53
CA SER A 11 -0.46 -21.91 9.83
C SER A 11 -1.82 -21.22 9.68
N GLN A 12 -2.84 -21.76 10.35
CA GLN A 12 -4.18 -21.14 10.36
C GLN A 12 -4.19 -19.79 11.08
N SER A 13 -3.22 -19.53 11.98
CA SER A 13 -3.11 -18.23 12.68
C SER A 13 -2.57 -17.11 11.80
N ASP A 14 -2.13 -17.42 10.58
CA ASP A 14 -1.68 -16.42 9.61
C ASP A 14 -2.88 -15.65 9.02
N PHE A 15 -4.10 -16.13 9.27
CA PHE A 15 -5.34 -15.50 8.81
C PHE A 15 -6.33 -15.33 9.95
N GLU A 16 -6.96 -14.16 10.00
CA GLU A 16 -8.15 -13.95 10.81
C GLU A 16 -9.38 -13.84 9.90
N THR A 17 -10.49 -14.40 10.38
CA THR A 17 -11.76 -14.41 9.67
C THR A 17 -12.91 -14.06 10.60
N ILE A 18 -13.85 -13.29 10.10
CA ILE A 18 -15.14 -13.02 10.72
C ILE A 18 -16.23 -13.12 9.66
N HIS A 19 -17.36 -13.73 10.03
CA HIS A 19 -18.51 -13.95 9.14
C HIS A 19 -19.70 -13.12 9.60
N TYR A 20 -20.29 -12.41 8.65
CA TYR A 20 -21.49 -11.61 8.82
C TYR A 20 -22.54 -11.99 7.77
N THR A 21 -23.79 -11.65 8.08
CA THR A 21 -24.87 -11.65 7.10
C THR A 21 -25.37 -10.22 6.94
N VAL A 22 -25.40 -9.72 5.70
CA VAL A 22 -25.89 -8.38 5.36
C VAL A 22 -27.06 -8.55 4.40
N GLU A 23 -28.26 -8.15 4.82
CA GLU A 23 -29.49 -8.27 4.00
C GLU A 23 -29.78 -9.70 3.50
N GLY A 24 -29.28 -10.73 4.19
CA GLY A 24 -29.43 -12.14 3.81
C GLY A 24 -28.33 -12.67 2.89
N ASP A 25 -27.32 -11.86 2.58
CA ASP A 25 -26.11 -12.26 1.85
C ASP A 25 -24.96 -12.53 2.84
N ASP A 26 -24.16 -13.56 2.55
CA ASP A 26 -22.99 -13.91 3.36
C ASP A 26 -21.80 -13.02 3.02
N VAL A 27 -21.11 -12.54 4.06
CA VAL A 27 -19.91 -11.70 3.95
C VAL A 27 -18.85 -12.22 4.90
N TYR A 28 -17.67 -12.53 4.36
CA TYR A 28 -16.51 -12.91 5.16
C TYR A 28 -15.46 -11.82 5.06
N PHE A 29 -14.98 -11.30 6.18
CA PHE A 29 -13.77 -10.50 6.20
C PHE A 29 -12.60 -11.41 6.52
N VAL A 30 -11.63 -11.50 5.61
CA VAL A 30 -10.43 -12.33 5.74
C VAL A 30 -9.22 -11.41 5.69
N SER A 31 -8.30 -11.58 6.63
CA SER A 31 -7.11 -10.72 6.74
C SER A 31 -5.84 -11.53 7.00
N ASN A 32 -4.78 -11.22 6.24
CA ASN A 32 -3.44 -11.72 6.43
C ASN A 32 -2.80 -11.05 7.67
N GLN A 33 -2.34 -11.85 8.62
CA GLN A 33 -1.71 -11.37 9.86
C GLN A 33 -0.19 -11.27 9.77
N THR A 34 0.38 -11.58 8.60
CA THR A 34 1.82 -11.63 8.36
C THR A 34 2.31 -10.41 7.59
N ASP A 35 3.61 -10.12 7.71
CA ASP A 35 4.28 -9.06 6.95
C ASP A 35 4.74 -9.52 5.55
N GLN A 36 4.32 -10.70 5.13
CA GLN A 36 4.63 -11.31 3.83
C GLN A 36 3.37 -11.44 2.97
N PRO A 37 3.49 -11.37 1.64
CA PRO A 37 2.40 -11.75 0.76
C PRO A 37 2.01 -13.21 0.99
N GLN A 38 0.71 -13.50 0.92
CA GLN A 38 0.17 -14.84 1.11
C GLN A 38 -0.77 -15.21 -0.04
N LYS A 39 -0.68 -16.46 -0.50
CA LYS A 39 -1.59 -17.01 -1.52
C LYS A 39 -2.11 -18.35 -1.03
N ALA A 40 -3.43 -18.48 -0.94
CA ALA A 40 -4.05 -19.71 -0.45
C ALA A 40 -5.45 -19.91 -1.04
N ARG A 41 -5.96 -21.13 -0.90
CA ARG A 41 -7.36 -21.45 -1.18
C ARG A 41 -8.15 -21.33 0.12
N PHE A 42 -9.32 -20.71 0.03
CA PHE A 42 -10.23 -20.49 1.14
C PHE A 42 -11.59 -21.09 0.81
N ALA A 43 -12.09 -21.97 1.68
CA ALA A 43 -13.38 -22.61 1.54
C ALA A 43 -14.40 -21.93 2.46
N PHE A 44 -15.45 -21.39 1.86
CA PHE A 44 -16.53 -20.68 2.53
C PHE A 44 -17.79 -21.55 2.49
N ARG A 45 -18.56 -21.57 3.58
CA ARG A 45 -19.85 -22.27 3.65
C ARG A 45 -20.97 -21.46 2.97
N ALA A 46 -20.74 -21.09 1.71
CA ALA A 46 -21.67 -20.38 0.84
C ALA A 46 -21.61 -21.02 -0.55
N ALA A 47 -22.73 -21.52 -1.07
CA ALA A 47 -22.86 -22.07 -2.43
C ALA A 47 -24.12 -21.52 -3.11
N GLY A 48 -24.16 -21.62 -4.44
CA GLY A 48 -25.24 -21.09 -5.27
C GLY A 48 -25.23 -19.56 -5.39
N ARG A 49 -24.09 -18.92 -5.11
CA ARG A 49 -23.91 -17.46 -5.14
C ARG A 49 -22.57 -17.12 -5.79
N GLN A 50 -22.56 -16.12 -6.66
CA GLN A 50 -21.35 -15.57 -7.28
C GLN A 50 -20.52 -14.88 -6.19
N PRO A 51 -19.27 -15.32 -5.97
CA PRO A 51 -18.36 -14.61 -5.09
C PRO A 51 -17.90 -13.28 -5.71
N GLU A 52 -17.78 -12.28 -4.86
CA GLU A 52 -17.17 -10.98 -5.15
C GLU A 52 -16.03 -10.74 -4.13
N LEU A 53 -14.94 -10.14 -4.60
CA LEU A 53 -13.82 -9.70 -3.77
C LEU A 53 -13.87 -8.17 -3.68
N TRP A 54 -14.03 -7.67 -2.47
CA TRP A 54 -14.09 -6.25 -2.20
C TRP A 54 -12.82 -5.84 -1.45
N ASP A 55 -12.09 -4.86 -2.00
CA ASP A 55 -10.89 -4.31 -1.40
C ASP A 55 -11.28 -3.19 -0.39
N PRO A 56 -11.03 -3.37 0.91
CA PRO A 56 -11.39 -2.38 1.92
C PRO A 56 -10.53 -1.12 1.92
N VAL A 57 -9.38 -1.13 1.23
CA VAL A 57 -8.45 0.00 1.11
C VAL A 57 -8.84 0.89 -0.07
N THR A 58 -9.10 0.30 -1.23
CA THR A 58 -9.41 1.06 -2.46
C THR A 58 -10.91 1.24 -2.71
N GLY A 59 -11.75 0.39 -2.11
CA GLY A 59 -13.18 0.31 -2.41
C GLY A 59 -13.49 -0.40 -3.72
N GLU A 60 -12.49 -1.00 -4.38
CA GLU A 60 -12.68 -1.77 -5.60
C GLU A 60 -13.53 -3.01 -5.34
N ILE A 61 -14.42 -3.31 -6.28
CA ILE A 61 -15.29 -4.49 -6.24
C ILE A 61 -15.09 -5.27 -7.53
N SER A 62 -14.63 -6.51 -7.40
CA SER A 62 -14.44 -7.43 -8.52
C SER A 62 -15.25 -8.71 -8.32
N LYS A 63 -15.77 -9.27 -9.41
CA LYS A 63 -16.35 -10.62 -9.37
C LYS A 63 -15.21 -11.63 -9.41
N ALA A 64 -15.21 -12.59 -8.51
CA ALA A 64 -14.26 -13.70 -8.58
C ALA A 64 -14.62 -14.62 -9.75
N GLY A 65 -13.79 -14.62 -10.79
CA GLY A 65 -13.93 -15.51 -11.93
C GLY A 65 -13.26 -16.88 -11.72
N ALA A 66 -12.32 -16.97 -10.79
CA ALA A 66 -11.65 -18.21 -10.38
C ALA A 66 -12.25 -18.69 -9.05
N PHE A 67 -13.11 -19.71 -9.10
CA PHE A 67 -13.69 -20.35 -7.92
C PHE A 67 -14.18 -21.75 -8.24
N GLU A 68 -14.31 -22.57 -7.21
CA GLU A 68 -14.89 -23.92 -7.30
C GLU A 68 -16.07 -24.05 -6.35
N GLN A 69 -17.24 -24.46 -6.86
CA GLN A 69 -18.40 -24.80 -6.06
C GLN A 69 -18.49 -26.30 -5.80
N THR A 70 -18.85 -26.63 -4.57
CA THR A 70 -19.35 -27.94 -4.13
C THR A 70 -20.80 -27.79 -3.66
N ASP A 71 -21.45 -28.88 -3.27
CA ASP A 71 -22.85 -28.86 -2.82
C ASP A 71 -23.16 -27.86 -1.69
N SER A 72 -22.16 -27.48 -0.88
CA SER A 72 -22.35 -26.61 0.30
C SER A 72 -21.29 -25.52 0.49
N ARG A 73 -20.31 -25.43 -0.41
CA ARG A 73 -19.18 -24.51 -0.27
C ARG A 73 -18.75 -23.91 -1.60
N THR A 74 -18.15 -22.73 -1.50
CA THR A 74 -17.36 -22.11 -2.58
C THR A 74 -15.92 -22.02 -2.10
N ILE A 75 -14.99 -22.45 -2.95
CA ILE A 75 -13.55 -22.41 -2.70
C ILE A 75 -12.95 -21.35 -3.62
N LEU A 76 -12.21 -20.41 -3.06
CA LEU A 76 -11.57 -19.32 -3.80
C LEU A 76 -10.06 -19.31 -3.57
N PRO A 77 -9.24 -19.27 -4.63
CA PRO A 77 -7.87 -18.79 -4.51
C PRO A 77 -7.88 -17.28 -4.26
N ILE A 78 -7.28 -16.85 -3.15
CA ILE A 78 -7.13 -15.44 -2.77
C ILE A 78 -5.65 -15.14 -2.54
N GLU A 79 -5.21 -13.99 -3.06
CA GLU A 79 -3.88 -13.43 -2.85
C GLU A 79 -4.02 -12.22 -1.93
N PHE A 80 -3.21 -12.17 -0.88
CA PHE A 80 -3.13 -11.05 0.05
C PHE A 80 -1.74 -10.45 0.01
N ASP A 81 -1.68 -9.12 -0.13
CA ASP A 81 -0.49 -8.36 0.19
C ASP A 81 -0.15 -8.45 1.70
N PRO A 82 1.06 -8.03 2.14
CA PRO A 82 1.41 -7.96 3.56
C PRO A 82 0.38 -7.20 4.38
N TYR A 83 -0.14 -7.82 5.44
CA TYR A 83 -1.24 -7.26 6.25
C TYR A 83 -2.52 -6.91 5.48
N GLY A 84 -2.67 -7.43 4.26
CA GLY A 84 -3.82 -7.18 3.39
C GLY A 84 -5.08 -7.89 3.88
N ALA A 85 -6.24 -7.39 3.44
CA ALA A 85 -7.53 -7.95 3.76
C ALA A 85 -8.52 -7.82 2.60
N SER A 86 -9.57 -8.64 2.62
CA SER A 86 -10.63 -8.63 1.62
C SER A 86 -11.96 -8.95 2.29
N LEU A 87 -13.04 -8.30 1.83
CA LEU A 87 -14.38 -8.80 2.08
C LEU A 87 -14.80 -9.70 0.92
N VAL A 88 -15.09 -10.96 1.24
CA VAL A 88 -15.60 -11.95 0.29
C VAL A 88 -17.11 -12.01 0.43
N PHE A 89 -17.80 -11.54 -0.60
CA PHE A 89 -19.25 -11.36 -0.59
C PHE A 89 -19.94 -12.40 -1.50
N PHE A 90 -21.04 -12.99 -1.03
CA PHE A 90 -21.82 -13.99 -1.77
C PHE A 90 -23.25 -13.50 -2.02
N ARG A 91 -23.47 -12.79 -3.14
CA ARG A 91 -24.73 -12.04 -3.38
C ARG A 91 -25.56 -12.58 -4.53
N GLN A 92 -25.03 -12.53 -5.75
CA GLN A 92 -25.83 -12.82 -6.94
C GLN A 92 -26.06 -14.33 -7.07
N PRO A 93 -27.30 -14.83 -7.15
CA PRO A 93 -27.54 -16.26 -7.31
C PRO A 93 -26.94 -16.81 -8.61
N ILE A 94 -26.27 -17.96 -8.52
CA ILE A 94 -25.79 -18.75 -9.66
C ILE A 94 -26.13 -20.23 -9.43
N PRO A 95 -26.26 -21.06 -10.48
CA PRO A 95 -26.40 -22.50 -10.31
C PRO A 95 -25.26 -23.08 -9.46
N THR A 96 -25.57 -24.01 -8.55
CA THR A 96 -24.54 -24.71 -7.75
C THR A 96 -23.60 -25.56 -8.60
N SER A 97 -24.01 -25.89 -9.83
CA SER A 97 -23.16 -26.57 -10.82
C SER A 97 -22.23 -25.62 -11.59
N GLN A 98 -22.42 -24.30 -11.50
CA GLN A 98 -21.58 -23.33 -12.18
C GLN A 98 -20.22 -23.25 -11.49
N GLN A 99 -19.14 -23.26 -12.27
CA GLN A 99 -17.78 -23.12 -11.78
C GLN A 99 -17.19 -21.81 -12.31
N GLY A 100 -16.14 -21.32 -11.67
CA GLY A 100 -15.31 -20.25 -12.22
C GLY A 100 -14.62 -20.71 -13.50
N SER A 101 -14.47 -19.79 -14.46
CA SER A 101 -13.77 -20.03 -15.73
C SER A 101 -12.35 -19.48 -15.75
N ASP A 102 -12.04 -18.55 -14.84
CA ASP A 102 -10.81 -17.78 -14.92
C ASP A 102 -9.67 -18.51 -14.21
N GLY A 103 -8.45 -18.31 -14.70
CA GLY A 103 -7.25 -18.91 -14.10
C GLY A 103 -6.79 -18.22 -12.82
N SER A 104 -7.19 -16.96 -12.60
CA SER A 104 -6.81 -16.14 -11.45
C SER A 104 -7.91 -15.11 -11.15
N ASN A 105 -8.01 -14.70 -9.88
CA ASN A 105 -8.81 -13.55 -9.45
C ASN A 105 -7.99 -12.24 -9.40
N PHE A 106 -6.68 -12.31 -9.63
CA PHE A 106 -5.73 -11.20 -9.46
C PHE A 106 -4.86 -11.03 -10.71
N PRO A 107 -4.55 -9.78 -11.10
CA PRO A 107 -3.64 -9.51 -12.20
C PRO A 107 -2.21 -9.94 -11.83
N THR A 108 -1.44 -10.37 -12.83
CA THR A 108 -0.01 -10.64 -12.66
C THR A 108 0.76 -9.38 -13.03
N LEU A 109 1.27 -8.68 -12.03
CA LEU A 109 1.96 -7.42 -12.24
C LEU A 109 3.43 -7.62 -12.62
N GLN A 110 3.88 -6.91 -13.66
CA GLN A 110 5.27 -6.86 -14.12
C GLN A 110 5.82 -5.44 -14.01
N THR A 111 7.08 -5.29 -13.62
CA THR A 111 7.77 -3.99 -13.71
C THR A 111 7.97 -3.64 -15.18
N VAL A 112 7.43 -2.50 -15.59
CA VAL A 112 7.60 -1.95 -16.96
C VAL A 112 8.54 -0.75 -16.99
N GLU A 113 8.74 -0.07 -15.84
CA GLU A 113 9.68 1.03 -15.68
C GLU A 113 10.17 1.10 -14.22
N GLU A 114 11.45 1.39 -14.01
CA GLU A 114 12.01 1.77 -12.71
C GLU A 114 12.40 3.26 -12.75
N ILE A 115 11.87 4.06 -11.84
CA ILE A 115 12.06 5.52 -11.81
C ILE A 115 13.36 5.85 -11.05
N ASP A 116 14.50 5.59 -11.70
CA ASP A 116 15.86 5.68 -11.16
C ASP A 116 16.56 7.04 -11.37
N GLY A 117 17.68 7.25 -10.69
CA GLY A 117 18.44 8.50 -10.75
C GLY A 117 17.91 9.61 -9.84
N PRO A 118 18.37 10.86 -10.02
CA PRO A 118 18.21 11.92 -9.04
C PRO A 118 16.74 12.33 -8.86
N TRP A 119 16.43 12.74 -7.64
CA TRP A 119 15.14 13.28 -7.24
C TRP A 119 15.30 14.68 -6.68
N GLN A 120 14.43 15.59 -7.11
CA GLN A 120 14.31 16.88 -6.45
C GLN A 120 13.44 16.72 -5.21
N VAL A 121 13.96 17.06 -4.02
CA VAL A 121 13.24 16.93 -2.76
C VAL A 121 13.07 18.30 -2.10
N ALA A 122 11.87 18.62 -1.66
CA ALA A 122 11.55 19.84 -0.94
C ALA A 122 11.06 19.50 0.48
N PHE A 123 11.65 20.15 1.48
CA PHE A 123 11.24 20.08 2.87
C PHE A 123 10.72 21.46 3.31
N ASP A 124 9.88 21.50 4.35
CA ASP A 124 9.38 22.76 4.87
C ASP A 124 10.48 23.52 5.65
N PRO A 125 10.88 24.73 5.21
CA PRO A 125 11.87 25.54 5.92
C PRO A 125 11.41 25.96 7.32
N ALA A 126 10.10 26.06 7.57
CA ALA A 126 9.56 26.34 8.90
C ALA A 126 9.88 25.22 9.90
N TRP A 127 10.13 23.99 9.41
CA TRP A 127 10.53 22.83 10.20
C TRP A 127 12.04 22.53 10.11
N GLY A 128 12.82 23.47 9.58
CA GLY A 128 14.27 23.41 9.51
C GLY A 128 14.83 22.63 8.32
N GLY A 129 13.97 22.11 7.44
CA GLY A 129 14.39 21.45 6.21
C GLY A 129 14.81 22.43 5.12
N PRO A 130 15.58 21.99 4.10
CA PRO A 130 15.86 22.84 2.95
C PRO A 130 14.62 22.98 2.07
N ALA A 131 14.37 24.19 1.56
CA ALA A 131 13.28 24.44 0.62
C ALA A 131 13.37 23.59 -0.66
N SER A 132 14.58 23.19 -1.04
CA SER A 132 14.87 22.35 -2.20
C SER A 132 16.28 21.78 -2.09
N ILE A 133 16.43 20.48 -2.34
CA ILE A 133 17.70 19.76 -2.39
C ILE A 133 17.60 18.54 -3.31
N GLU A 134 18.67 18.24 -4.05
CA GLU A 134 18.74 17.05 -4.88
C GLU A 134 19.19 15.83 -4.08
N PHE A 135 18.50 14.72 -4.29
CA PHE A 135 18.86 13.39 -3.82
C PHE A 135 19.34 12.59 -5.03
N GLU A 136 20.65 12.40 -5.16
CA GLU A 136 21.25 11.54 -6.21
C GLU A 136 20.63 10.14 -6.21
N THR A 137 20.38 9.59 -5.02
CA THR A 137 19.65 8.35 -4.79
C THR A 137 18.65 8.52 -3.66
N LEU A 138 17.53 7.81 -3.76
CA LEU A 138 16.58 7.68 -2.64
C LEU A 138 17.32 7.13 -1.42
N THR A 139 17.25 7.86 -0.31
CA THR A 139 18.08 7.62 0.87
C THR A 139 17.28 7.97 2.11
N ASP A 140 17.47 7.18 3.18
CA ASP A 140 16.95 7.48 4.51
C ASP A 140 17.39 8.88 4.97
N TRP A 141 16.42 9.74 5.31
CA TRP A 141 16.66 11.08 5.81
C TRP A 141 17.63 11.11 6.99
N THR A 142 17.62 10.09 7.86
CA THR A 142 18.48 10.04 9.04
C THR A 142 19.97 9.89 8.72
N GLN A 143 20.30 9.46 7.51
CA GLN A 143 21.68 9.32 7.03
C GLN A 143 22.21 10.58 6.35
N ARG A 144 21.34 11.58 6.16
CA ARG A 144 21.71 12.85 5.52
C ARG A 144 22.64 13.67 6.42
N PRO A 145 23.61 14.41 5.85
CA PRO A 145 24.50 15.27 6.62
C PRO A 145 23.82 16.54 7.14
N GLU A 146 22.77 17.01 6.46
CA GLU A 146 22.04 18.22 6.82
C GLU A 146 21.19 17.95 8.07
N GLU A 147 21.46 18.61 9.20
CA GLU A 147 20.68 18.40 10.44
C GLU A 147 19.18 18.64 10.26
N GLY A 148 18.84 19.60 9.40
CA GLY A 148 17.48 19.92 9.00
C GLY A 148 16.73 18.76 8.33
N ILE A 149 17.45 17.84 7.68
CA ILE A 149 16.89 16.63 7.08
C ILE A 149 17.04 15.43 8.03
N ARG A 150 18.22 15.27 8.64
CA ARG A 150 18.53 14.16 9.58
C ARG A 150 17.51 14.02 10.70
N TYR A 151 17.07 15.15 11.25
CA TYR A 151 16.09 15.22 12.33
C TYR A 151 14.72 15.70 11.85
N TYR A 152 14.44 15.65 10.55
CA TYR A 152 13.18 16.16 10.02
C TYR A 152 12.01 15.30 10.48
N SER A 153 10.93 15.97 10.87
CA SER A 153 9.61 15.37 10.96
C SER A 153 8.59 16.27 10.30
N GLY A 154 7.76 15.69 9.45
CA GLY A 154 6.80 16.42 8.62
C GLY A 154 6.71 15.82 7.22
N SER A 155 6.15 16.58 6.29
CA SER A 155 6.05 16.19 4.88
C SER A 155 7.30 16.64 4.10
N ALA A 156 7.81 15.77 3.22
CA ALA A 156 8.78 16.12 2.20
C ALA A 156 8.25 15.69 0.83
N THR A 157 8.33 16.59 -0.14
CA THR A 157 7.83 16.37 -1.51
C THR A 157 8.97 15.99 -2.43
N TYR A 158 8.86 14.83 -3.06
CA TYR A 158 9.76 14.32 -4.08
C TYR A 158 9.17 14.61 -5.45
N THR A 159 9.93 15.25 -6.34
CA THR A 159 9.50 15.59 -7.70
C THR A 159 10.43 14.95 -8.72
N LYS A 160 9.84 14.37 -9.77
CA LYS A 160 10.58 13.76 -10.86
C LYS A 160 9.81 13.74 -12.17
N ARG A 161 10.54 13.75 -13.29
CA ARG A 161 10.00 13.43 -14.61
C ARG A 161 10.44 12.04 -15.01
N PHE A 162 9.56 11.28 -15.63
CA PHE A 162 9.87 9.98 -16.22
C PHE A 162 9.14 9.81 -17.55
N THR A 163 9.60 8.89 -18.39
CA THR A 163 8.96 8.57 -19.67
C THR A 163 8.40 7.16 -19.60
N LEU A 164 7.17 6.95 -20.07
CA LEU A 164 6.55 5.63 -20.13
C LEU A 164 5.90 5.42 -21.49
N HIS A 165 6.03 4.22 -22.05
CA HIS A 165 5.18 3.81 -23.15
C HIS A 165 3.91 3.13 -22.61
N VAL A 166 2.75 3.68 -22.97
CA VAL A 166 1.45 3.17 -22.51
C VAL A 166 0.81 2.32 -23.61
N GLU A 167 0.55 1.06 -23.28
CA GLU A 167 -0.16 0.12 -24.12
C GLU A 167 -1.68 0.26 -23.90
N LYS A 168 -2.45 0.02 -24.96
CA LYS A 168 -3.92 0.03 -24.86
C LYS A 168 -4.39 -1.18 -24.07
N ASP A 169 -5.49 -1.00 -23.33
CA ASP A 169 -6.16 -2.04 -22.56
C ASP A 169 -5.28 -2.65 -21.44
N LYS A 170 -4.20 -1.97 -21.06
CA LYS A 170 -3.37 -2.28 -19.89
C LYS A 170 -3.66 -1.34 -18.75
N MET A 171 -3.53 -1.88 -17.55
CA MET A 171 -3.62 -1.11 -16.31
C MET A 171 -2.23 -0.85 -15.76
N TYR A 172 -2.06 0.28 -15.08
CA TYR A 172 -0.79 0.74 -14.56
C TYR A 172 -0.87 1.09 -13.08
N TRP A 173 0.18 0.75 -12.34
CA TRP A 173 0.31 1.07 -10.93
C TRP A 173 1.67 1.69 -10.64
N LEU A 174 1.70 2.71 -9.77
CA LEU A 174 2.92 3.22 -9.16
C LEU A 174 3.17 2.46 -7.86
N GLN A 175 4.32 1.81 -7.74
CA GLN A 175 4.74 1.08 -6.54
C GLN A 175 5.98 1.73 -5.91
N LEU A 176 5.83 2.18 -4.66
CA LEU A 176 6.88 2.91 -3.93
C LEU A 176 7.84 2.00 -3.15
N ASN A 177 7.46 0.73 -2.96
CA ASN A 177 8.16 -0.33 -2.24
C ASN A 177 8.53 -0.02 -0.78
N GLU A 178 9.45 0.92 -0.52
CA GLU A 178 9.89 1.27 0.82
C GLU A 178 9.61 2.74 1.14
N VAL A 179 8.57 2.98 1.94
CA VAL A 179 8.20 4.27 2.50
C VAL A 179 8.33 4.22 4.02
N LYS A 180 9.07 5.16 4.61
CA LYS A 180 9.38 5.23 6.04
C LYS A 180 9.04 6.61 6.59
N ASP A 181 8.81 6.79 7.89
CA ASP A 181 8.70 5.81 8.97
C ASP A 181 7.30 5.18 8.99
N VAL A 182 6.26 6.02 9.00
CA VAL A 182 4.85 5.59 9.10
C VAL A 182 4.31 4.97 7.82
N GLY A 183 5.01 5.16 6.70
CA GLY A 183 4.64 4.56 5.41
C GLY A 183 3.51 5.28 4.69
N ILE A 184 3.37 6.61 4.84
CA ILE A 184 2.31 7.37 4.16
C ILE A 184 2.92 8.27 3.09
N ALA A 185 2.43 8.12 1.87
CA ALA A 185 2.79 8.94 0.73
C ALA A 185 1.55 9.31 -0.08
N SER A 186 1.31 10.60 -0.32
CA SER A 186 0.30 11.05 -1.28
C SER A 186 0.95 11.30 -2.64
N ILE A 187 0.25 10.94 -3.71
CA ILE A 187 0.78 10.92 -5.07
C ILE A 187 -0.04 11.84 -5.96
N ASP A 188 0.66 12.73 -6.64
CA ASP A 188 0.17 13.51 -7.77
C ASP A 188 0.93 13.09 -9.04
N LEU A 189 0.17 12.84 -10.10
CA LEU A 189 0.70 12.50 -11.42
C LEU A 189 0.09 13.46 -12.44
N ASN A 190 0.95 14.19 -13.16
CA ASN A 190 0.57 15.16 -14.17
C ASN A 190 -0.40 16.25 -13.66
N GLY A 191 -0.28 16.66 -12.40
CA GLY A 191 -1.14 17.66 -11.76
C GLY A 191 -2.48 17.13 -11.28
N LYS A 192 -2.65 15.80 -11.21
CA LYS A 192 -3.83 15.12 -10.68
C LYS A 192 -3.43 14.26 -9.48
N GLU A 193 -4.08 14.47 -8.34
CA GLU A 193 -3.99 13.57 -7.20
C GLU A 193 -4.58 12.20 -7.57
N VAL A 194 -3.76 11.15 -7.49
CA VAL A 194 -4.13 9.77 -7.87
C VAL A 194 -4.38 8.87 -6.66
N GLY A 195 -3.93 9.26 -5.48
CA GLY A 195 -4.23 8.54 -4.24
C GLY A 195 -3.16 8.69 -3.17
N THR A 196 -3.34 7.93 -2.09
CA THR A 196 -2.39 7.85 -0.97
C THR A 196 -2.01 6.40 -0.72
N ALA A 197 -0.72 6.09 -0.82
CA ALA A 197 -0.15 4.82 -0.41
C ALA A 197 0.16 4.87 1.09
N TRP A 198 -0.55 4.10 1.91
CA TRP A 198 -0.40 4.09 3.37
C TRP A 198 -0.20 2.70 3.98
N ILE A 199 -0.29 1.65 3.16
CA ILE A 199 -0.08 0.26 3.55
C ILE A 199 0.72 -0.46 2.46
N LYS A 200 1.51 -1.47 2.86
CA LYS A 200 2.25 -2.32 1.92
C LYS A 200 1.27 -2.95 0.90
N PRO A 201 1.66 -3.04 -0.39
CA PRO A 201 3.00 -2.81 -0.96
C PRO A 201 3.27 -1.34 -1.35
N PHE A 202 2.59 -0.37 -0.74
CA PHE A 202 2.66 1.07 -1.05
C PHE A 202 2.46 1.34 -2.54
N ARG A 203 1.29 0.91 -3.04
CA ARG A 203 0.95 0.91 -4.46
C ARG A 203 -0.36 1.68 -4.68
N VAL A 204 -0.40 2.46 -5.76
CA VAL A 204 -1.62 3.14 -6.24
C VAL A 204 -1.80 2.88 -7.73
N GLU A 205 -3.05 2.76 -8.15
CA GLU A 205 -3.46 2.64 -9.56
C GLU A 205 -3.37 4.03 -10.23
N ILE A 206 -2.83 4.11 -11.45
CA ILE A 206 -2.52 5.38 -12.14
C ILE A 206 -2.95 5.44 -13.62
N THR A 207 -3.66 4.44 -14.14
CA THR A 207 -4.02 4.26 -15.56
C THR A 207 -4.67 5.51 -16.14
N ASP A 208 -5.59 6.13 -15.41
CA ASP A 208 -6.32 7.32 -15.88
C ASP A 208 -5.52 8.63 -15.78
N ALA A 209 -4.32 8.60 -15.21
CA ALA A 209 -3.48 9.78 -14.98
C ALA A 209 -2.15 9.72 -15.75
N VAL A 210 -1.67 8.52 -16.08
CA VAL A 210 -0.43 8.33 -16.82
C VAL A 210 -0.62 8.64 -18.30
N ALA A 211 0.37 9.29 -18.90
CA ALA A 211 0.41 9.62 -20.31
C ALA A 211 1.46 8.77 -21.04
N ASP A 212 1.20 8.47 -22.31
CA ASP A 212 2.24 7.97 -23.22
C ASP A 212 3.26 9.10 -23.48
N GLY A 213 4.53 8.84 -23.17
CA GLY A 213 5.60 9.83 -23.19
C GLY A 213 5.98 10.35 -21.80
N GLU A 214 6.27 11.65 -21.70
CA GLU A 214 6.76 12.28 -20.47
C GLU A 214 5.64 12.49 -19.44
N ASN A 215 5.94 12.15 -18.19
CA ASN A 215 5.07 12.30 -17.03
C ASN A 215 5.78 13.08 -15.92
N GLN A 216 5.05 13.94 -15.20
CA GLN A 216 5.52 14.63 -13.99
C GLN A 216 4.92 13.96 -12.76
N LEU A 217 5.78 13.49 -11.87
CA LEU A 217 5.44 12.78 -10.65
C LEU A 217 5.82 13.62 -9.43
N GLU A 218 4.88 13.77 -8.51
CA GLU A 218 5.09 14.36 -7.19
C GLU A 218 4.61 13.40 -6.11
N ILE A 219 5.49 13.12 -5.13
CA ILE A 219 5.22 12.20 -4.02
C ILE A 219 5.50 12.95 -2.72
N ALA A 220 4.46 13.23 -1.94
CA ALA A 220 4.63 13.83 -0.62
C ALA A 220 4.64 12.73 0.45
N VAL A 221 5.81 12.48 1.03
CA VAL A 221 6.02 11.49 2.10
C VAL A 221 5.99 12.16 3.46
N VAL A 222 5.30 11.55 4.41
CA VAL A 222 5.28 12.01 5.81
C VAL A 222 5.80 10.95 6.76
N ASN A 223 6.57 11.36 7.78
CA ASN A 223 7.05 10.49 8.85
C ASN A 223 6.42 10.86 10.21
N SER A 224 6.81 10.15 11.28
CA SER A 224 6.39 10.46 12.64
C SER A 224 7.20 11.62 13.24
N TRP A 225 6.65 12.27 14.28
CA TRP A 225 7.32 13.35 15.03
C TRP A 225 8.58 12.92 15.80
N GLN A 226 8.89 11.61 15.84
CA GLN A 226 9.96 11.08 16.69
C GLN A 226 11.32 11.72 16.37
N ASN A 227 11.70 11.85 15.09
CA ASN A 227 13.02 12.35 14.71
C ASN A 227 13.21 13.82 15.10
N ARG A 228 12.20 14.68 14.90
CA ARG A 228 12.28 16.09 15.32
C ARG A 228 12.30 16.26 16.83
N LEU A 229 11.52 15.45 17.56
CA LEU A 229 11.57 15.43 19.02
C LEU A 229 12.94 15.00 19.56
N ILE A 230 13.60 14.05 18.89
CA ILE A 230 14.98 13.65 19.20
C ILE A 230 15.95 14.80 18.89
N GLY A 231 15.82 15.46 17.73
CA GLY A 231 16.68 16.57 17.33
C GLY A 231 16.53 17.83 18.20
N ASP A 232 15.42 17.97 18.92
CA ASP A 232 15.18 19.06 19.87
C ASP A 232 15.66 18.74 21.30
N ARG A 233 16.10 17.50 21.55
CA ARG A 233 16.53 17.05 22.86
C ARG A 233 17.74 17.85 23.35
N GLY A 234 17.66 18.36 24.57
CA GLY A 234 18.75 19.11 25.21
C GLY A 234 18.90 20.56 24.76
N LYS A 235 18.16 21.00 23.73
CA LYS A 235 18.15 22.41 23.29
C LYS A 235 17.35 23.29 24.23
N ASP A 236 17.65 24.59 24.26
CA ASP A 236 16.82 25.55 24.98
C ASP A 236 15.43 25.68 24.33
N PRO A 237 14.35 25.96 25.09
CA PRO A 237 13.00 26.01 24.54
C PRO A 237 12.82 26.94 23.33
N SER A 238 13.60 28.02 23.23
CA SER A 238 13.57 28.97 22.10
C SER A 238 14.24 28.43 20.83
N GLU A 239 15.02 27.36 20.92
CA GLU A 239 15.75 26.75 19.80
C GLU A 239 15.07 25.46 19.30
N ARG A 240 13.97 25.04 19.94
CA ARG A 240 13.21 23.85 19.57
C ARG A 240 12.16 24.18 18.53
N PHE A 241 11.92 23.23 17.64
CA PHE A 241 10.78 23.27 16.73
C PHE A 241 9.49 22.78 17.40
N THR A 242 9.63 21.86 18.35
CA THR A 242 8.50 21.15 18.96
C THR A 242 8.29 21.54 20.42
N GLN A 243 7.02 21.48 20.85
CA GLN A 243 6.62 21.53 22.25
C GLN A 243 5.75 20.30 22.53
N THR A 244 6.09 19.56 23.60
CA THR A 244 5.40 18.32 23.93
C THR A 244 5.32 18.11 25.44
N ASN A 245 4.30 17.37 25.87
CA ASN A 245 4.09 16.95 27.26
C ASN A 245 4.78 15.62 27.60
N ILE A 246 5.36 14.93 26.61
CA ILE A 246 6.10 13.69 26.85
C ILE A 246 7.59 13.95 27.10
N ARG A 247 8.21 13.14 27.95
CA ARG A 247 9.65 13.17 28.16
C ARG A 247 10.34 12.36 27.07
N ILE A 248 11.14 13.02 26.24
CA ILE A 248 11.98 12.36 25.24
C ILE A 248 13.12 11.66 25.99
N LYS A 249 13.15 10.32 25.90
CA LYS A 249 14.11 9.50 26.65
C LYS A 249 15.43 9.35 25.91
N ASP A 250 16.51 9.14 26.65
CA ASP A 250 17.85 9.01 26.07
C ASP A 250 17.97 7.81 25.12
N GLU A 251 17.24 6.72 25.41
CA GLU A 251 17.23 5.51 24.56
C GLU A 251 16.49 5.66 23.21
N TRP A 252 15.75 6.77 22.99
CA TRP A 252 15.06 6.97 21.71
C TRP A 252 16.07 7.25 20.60
N ASN A 253 16.10 6.34 19.62
CA ASN A 253 16.90 6.44 18.40
C ASN A 253 16.08 7.02 17.25
N LEU A 254 16.80 7.60 16.27
CA LEU A 254 16.18 8.02 15.01
C LEU A 254 15.54 6.82 14.32
N ARG A 255 14.40 7.07 13.67
CA ARG A 255 13.71 6.10 12.85
C ARG A 255 14.00 6.39 11.38
N PRO A 256 14.30 5.37 10.56
CA PRO A 256 14.40 5.55 9.12
C PRO A 256 13.21 6.33 8.59
N SER A 257 13.42 7.23 7.63
CA SER A 257 12.38 8.11 7.12
C SER A 257 12.58 8.46 5.66
N GLY A 258 11.47 8.69 4.96
CA GLY A 258 11.43 9.10 3.56
C GLY A 258 11.01 8.01 2.59
N LEU A 259 11.09 8.36 1.30
CA LEU A 259 11.00 7.42 0.20
C LEU A 259 12.38 6.78 0.00
N LEU A 260 12.46 5.47 0.22
CA LEU A 260 13.69 4.68 0.06
C LEU A 260 13.67 3.86 -1.23
N GLY A 261 12.48 3.58 -1.78
CA GLY A 261 12.32 2.93 -3.06
C GLY A 261 12.63 1.42 -3.04
N PRO A 262 12.90 0.80 -4.20
CA PRO A 262 12.84 1.42 -5.54
C PRO A 262 11.43 1.92 -5.87
N VAL A 263 11.32 2.88 -6.80
CA VAL A 263 10.03 3.37 -7.30
C VAL A 263 9.83 2.78 -8.68
N GLU A 264 8.72 2.07 -8.88
CA GLU A 264 8.47 1.30 -10.09
C GLU A 264 7.09 1.61 -10.66
N ILE A 265 6.97 1.54 -11.99
CA ILE A 265 5.69 1.37 -12.66
C ILE A 265 5.47 -0.12 -12.92
N LYS A 266 4.32 -0.62 -12.49
CA LYS A 266 3.84 -1.97 -12.77
C LYS A 266 2.72 -1.94 -13.81
N SER A 267 2.64 -2.97 -14.64
CA SER A 267 1.51 -3.24 -15.54
C SER A 267 1.02 -4.66 -15.35
N ASP A 268 -0.27 -4.91 -15.60
CA ASP A 268 -0.83 -6.26 -15.77
C ASP A 268 -0.51 -6.86 -17.16
#